data_AF-A0A2Z6N4G0-F1
#
_entry.id   AF-A0A2Z6N4G0-F1
#
_cell.length_a   1.000
_cell.length_b   1.000
_cell.length_c   1.000
_cell.angle_alpha   90.00
_cell.angle_beta   90.00
_cell.angle_gamma   90.00
#
_symmetry.space_group_name_H-M   'P 1'
#
loop_
_entity.id
_entity.type
_entity.pdbx_description
1 polymer ?
#
loop_
_entity_poly.entity_id
_entity_poly.type
_entity_poly.pdbx_seq_one_letter_code
_entity_poly.pdbx_strand_id
1 'polypeptide(L)'
;MFNDKNLDVVDEDVWSDIEICKSGNLVGSSYLVSKILTEKSVLEFGKVNGLEVVSLVLPLVVGPFICPKIPSSVYLALAMIFGDEKRYEYLTNSYMVHTDDAISALIFLFECDNANGSSKETKNGDGKFTELSSRKLLDSGFKFKYGVNDMYDGAIQICKEKNIL
;
A
#
# COMPACT_ATOMS: atom_id res chain seq x y z
N MET A 1 5.27 7.87 -5.61
CA MET A 1 4.14 8.50 -6.31
C MET A 1 4.65 9.06 -7.64
N PHE A 2 3.87 9.04 -8.73
CA PHE A 2 4.34 9.50 -10.04
C PHE A 2 3.78 10.89 -10.35
N ASN A 3 4.56 11.95 -10.15
CA ASN A 3 4.18 13.31 -10.53
C ASN A 3 5.44 14.12 -10.88
N ASP A 4 5.28 15.23 -11.58
CA ASP A 4 6.39 16.14 -11.94
C ASP A 4 6.87 17.01 -10.76
N LYS A 5 6.29 16.81 -9.57
CA LYS A 5 6.65 17.54 -8.37
C LYS A 5 7.71 16.72 -7.62
N ASN A 6 8.96 17.18 -7.64
CA ASN A 6 10.05 16.58 -6.83
C ASN A 6 9.80 16.79 -5.33
N LEU A 7 8.79 16.11 -4.77
CA LEU A 7 8.45 16.16 -3.36
C LEU A 7 9.25 15.08 -2.61
N ASP A 8 9.71 15.42 -1.41
CA ASP A 8 10.41 14.50 -0.50
C ASP A 8 9.42 13.65 0.33
N VAL A 9 8.24 14.19 0.64
CA VAL A 9 7.12 13.49 1.30
C VAL A 9 5.82 13.75 0.54
N VAL A 10 4.96 12.73 0.44
CA VAL A 10 3.64 12.71 -0.18
C VAL A 10 2.62 12.33 0.87
N ASP A 11 1.67 13.23 1.09
CA ASP A 11 0.50 13.06 1.94
C ASP A 11 -0.76 12.81 1.10
N GLU A 12 -1.92 12.81 1.75
CA GLU A 12 -3.24 12.56 1.19
C GLU A 12 -3.62 13.52 0.04
N ASP A 13 -3.07 14.73 0.01
CA ASP A 13 -3.46 15.78 -0.95
C ASP A 13 -2.78 15.62 -2.31
N VAL A 14 -1.72 14.81 -2.38
CA VAL A 14 -1.01 14.56 -3.62
C VAL A 14 -1.66 13.39 -4.37
N TRP A 15 -1.73 13.51 -5.70
CA TRP A 15 -2.19 12.46 -6.62
C TRP A 15 -1.09 12.14 -7.62
N SER A 16 -1.04 10.88 -8.07
CA SER A 16 -0.20 10.54 -9.22
C SER A 16 -0.82 11.10 -10.50
N ASP A 17 0.03 11.57 -11.40
CA ASP A 17 -0.34 12.03 -12.74
C ASP A 17 -0.66 10.84 -13.63
N ILE A 18 -1.87 10.85 -14.19
CA ILE A 18 -2.39 9.75 -15.01
C ILE A 18 -1.63 9.65 -16.33
N GLU A 19 -1.24 10.77 -16.93
CA GLU A 19 -0.54 10.77 -18.22
C GLU A 19 0.89 10.29 -18.06
N ILE A 20 1.56 10.61 -16.94
CA ILE A 20 2.85 10.00 -16.59
C ILE A 20 2.68 8.49 -16.38
N CYS A 21 1.64 8.06 -15.66
CA CYS A 21 1.39 6.62 -15.44
C CYS A 21 1.09 5.87 -16.75
N LYS A 22 0.43 6.49 -17.73
CA LYS A 22 0.12 5.90 -19.04
C LYS A 22 1.34 5.87 -19.97
N SER A 23 2.14 6.94 -19.98
CA SER A 23 3.24 7.14 -20.93
C SER A 23 4.56 6.55 -20.45
N GLY A 24 4.76 6.40 -19.14
CA GLY A 24 5.89 5.67 -18.60
C GLY A 24 5.78 4.20 -18.99
N ASN A 25 6.89 3.60 -19.44
CA ASN A 25 7.07 2.14 -19.52
C ASN A 25 7.12 1.51 -18.12
N LEU A 26 6.31 2.00 -17.18
CA LEU A 26 6.15 1.52 -15.83
C LEU A 26 5.36 0.22 -15.89
N VAL A 27 5.96 -0.86 -15.41
CA VAL A 27 5.22 -2.13 -15.29
C VAL A 27 4.07 -1.93 -14.30
N GLY A 28 2.87 -2.35 -14.72
CA GLY A 28 1.64 -2.12 -13.95
C GLY A 28 0.98 -0.76 -14.18
N SER A 29 1.32 -0.03 -15.25
CA SER A 29 0.66 1.23 -15.64
C SER A 29 -0.87 1.15 -15.63
N SER A 30 -1.45 0.10 -16.20
CA SER A 30 -2.91 -0.12 -16.21
C SER A 30 -3.49 -0.29 -14.81
N TYR A 31 -2.78 -0.99 -13.91
CA TYR A 31 -3.18 -1.13 -12.51
C TYR A 31 -3.16 0.23 -11.80
N LEU A 32 -2.08 1.00 -11.94
CA LEU A 32 -1.95 2.32 -11.33
C LEU A 32 -3.07 3.26 -11.80
N VAL A 33 -3.26 3.37 -13.12
CA VAL A 33 -4.32 4.21 -13.71
C VAL A 33 -5.68 3.79 -13.20
N SER A 34 -5.98 2.48 -13.16
CA SER A 34 -7.25 1.98 -12.64
C SER A 34 -7.46 2.37 -11.17
N LYS A 35 -6.44 2.19 -10.31
CA LYS A 35 -6.55 2.53 -8.88
C LYS A 35 -6.80 4.02 -8.66
N ILE A 36 -6.08 4.88 -9.39
CA ILE A 36 -6.23 6.35 -9.31
C ILE A 36 -7.64 6.77 -9.75
N LEU A 37 -8.10 6.28 -10.90
CA LEU A 37 -9.42 6.63 -11.43
C LEU A 37 -10.54 6.14 -10.52
N THR A 38 -10.45 4.90 -10.04
CA THR A 38 -11.45 4.35 -9.11
C THR A 38 -11.51 5.16 -7.82
N GLU A 39 -10.37 5.51 -7.22
CA GLU A 39 -10.35 6.29 -5.98
C GLU A 39 -10.98 7.68 -6.17
N LYS A 40 -10.60 8.40 -7.23
CA LYS A 40 -11.21 9.70 -7.56
C LYS A 40 -12.72 9.60 -7.76
N SER A 41 -13.17 8.60 -8.51
CA SER A 41 -14.60 8.39 -8.78
C SER A 41 -15.39 8.05 -7.52
N VAL A 42 -14.84 7.20 -6.64
CA VAL A 42 -15.52 6.80 -5.40
C VAL A 42 -15.64 7.98 -4.44
N LEU A 43 -14.59 8.80 -4.29
CA LEU A 43 -14.63 9.99 -3.43
C LEU A 43 -15.61 11.06 -3.94
N GLU A 44 -15.60 11.35 -5.24
CA GLU A 44 -16.54 12.31 -5.84
C GLU A 44 -17.98 11.81 -5.74
N PHE A 45 -18.21 10.53 -6.03
CA PHE A 45 -19.53 9.93 -5.89
C PHE A 45 -20.04 10.01 -4.46
N GLY A 46 -19.19 9.74 -3.46
CA GLY A 46 -19.54 9.88 -2.06
C GLY A 46 -19.97 11.30 -1.71
N LYS A 47 -19.17 12.29 -2.12
CA LYS A 47 -19.45 13.71 -1.90
C LYS A 47 -20.78 14.16 -2.52
N VAL A 48 -21.05 13.79 -3.77
CA VAL A 48 -22.28 14.19 -4.49
C VAL A 48 -23.53 13.54 -3.90
N ASN A 49 -23.41 12.34 -3.33
CA ASN A 49 -24.54 11.58 -2.82
C ASN A 49 -24.67 11.63 -1.28
N GLY A 50 -23.86 12.44 -0.59
CA GLY A 50 -23.89 12.57 0.86
C GLY A 50 -23.48 11.29 1.60
N LEU A 51 -22.60 10.47 1.01
CA LEU A 51 -22.03 9.29 1.66
C LEU A 51 -20.72 9.66 2.36
N GLU A 52 -20.54 9.14 3.57
CA GLU A 52 -19.26 9.17 4.26
C GLU A 52 -18.36 8.08 3.67
N VAL A 53 -17.30 8.51 2.99
CA VAL A 53 -16.39 7.63 2.27
C VAL A 53 -14.97 7.87 2.75
N VAL A 54 -14.31 6.77 3.13
CA VAL A 54 -12.90 6.72 3.47
C VAL A 54 -12.17 5.87 2.44
N SER A 55 -11.06 6.40 1.93
CA SER A 55 -10.13 5.65 1.08
C SER A 55 -8.84 5.39 1.86
N LEU A 56 -8.42 4.13 1.89
CA LEU A 56 -7.16 3.71 2.49
C LEU A 56 -6.18 3.31 1.39
N VAL A 57 -5.11 4.09 1.21
CA VAL A 57 -4.06 3.78 0.24
C VAL A 57 -3.01 2.89 0.90
N LEU A 58 -2.99 1.63 0.50
CA LEU A 58 -2.06 0.63 1.03
C LEU A 58 -0.78 0.54 0.18
N PRO A 59 0.39 0.43 0.82
CA PRO A 59 1.64 0.08 0.15
C PRO A 59 1.70 -1.44 -0.11
N LEU A 60 2.88 -2.03 -0.26
CA LEU A 60 3.02 -3.46 -0.44
C LEU A 60 2.59 -4.20 0.85
N VAL A 61 1.48 -4.93 0.81
CA VAL A 61 0.99 -5.69 1.95
C VAL A 61 1.75 -7.01 2.06
N VAL A 62 2.48 -7.20 3.17
CA VAL A 62 3.36 -8.35 3.41
C VAL A 62 3.05 -8.95 4.79
N GLY A 63 2.94 -10.27 4.86
CA GLY A 63 2.64 -10.96 6.11
C GLY A 63 2.01 -12.34 5.88
N PRO A 64 1.57 -13.01 6.96
CA PRO A 64 0.83 -14.26 6.88
C PRO A 64 -0.45 -14.12 6.04
N PHE A 65 -0.87 -15.21 5.39
CA PHE A 65 -2.08 -15.23 4.57
C PHE A 65 -2.85 -16.55 4.67
N ILE A 66 -4.18 -16.44 4.67
CA ILE A 66 -5.07 -17.61 4.70
C ILE A 66 -5.37 -18.18 3.30
N CYS A 67 -5.11 -17.40 2.25
CA CYS A 67 -5.39 -17.76 0.86
C CYS A 67 -4.76 -19.11 0.46
N PRO A 68 -5.39 -19.87 -0.45
CA PRO A 68 -4.84 -21.14 -0.92
C PRO A 68 -3.62 -20.95 -1.82
N LYS A 69 -3.52 -19.81 -2.51
CA LYS A 69 -2.38 -19.41 -3.33
C LYS A 69 -1.65 -18.25 -2.68
N ILE A 70 -0.34 -18.15 -2.92
CA ILE A 70 0.47 -17.02 -2.48
C ILE A 70 -0.07 -15.70 -3.07
N PRO A 71 -0.36 -14.67 -2.24
CA PRO A 71 -0.74 -13.36 -2.74
C PRO A 71 0.39 -12.75 -3.57
N SER A 72 0.05 -12.02 -4.64
CA SER A 72 1.04 -11.38 -5.51
C SER A 72 1.98 -10.42 -4.77
N SER A 73 1.48 -9.71 -3.76
CA SER A 73 2.29 -8.80 -2.93
C SER A 73 3.32 -9.55 -2.09
N VAL A 74 2.93 -10.69 -1.50
CA VAL A 74 3.83 -11.55 -0.72
C VAL A 74 4.85 -12.22 -1.64
N TYR A 75 4.43 -12.71 -2.80
CA TYR A 75 5.36 -13.26 -3.79
C TYR A 75 6.39 -12.22 -4.22
N LEU A 76 5.95 -10.98 -4.45
CA LEU A 76 6.84 -9.87 -4.80
C LEU A 76 7.85 -9.60 -3.68
N ALA A 77 7.39 -9.51 -2.43
CA ALA A 77 8.24 -9.31 -1.24
C ALA A 77 9.30 -10.42 -1.08
N LEU A 78 8.94 -11.67 -1.41
CA LEU A 78 9.81 -12.84 -1.32
C LEU A 78 10.55 -13.16 -2.63
N ALA A 79 10.54 -12.27 -3.63
CA ALA A 79 11.13 -12.53 -4.94
C ALA A 79 12.62 -12.92 -4.86
N MET A 80 13.38 -12.31 -3.94
CA MET A 80 14.79 -12.67 -3.70
C MET A 80 14.97 -14.09 -3.17
N ILE A 81 14.03 -14.58 -2.35
CA ILE A 81 14.05 -15.96 -1.83
C ILE A 81 13.71 -16.95 -2.95
N PHE A 82 12.76 -16.60 -3.82
CA PHE A 82 12.41 -17.42 -4.98
C PHE A 82 13.41 -17.32 -6.13
N GLY A 83 14.38 -16.42 -6.08
CA GLY A 83 15.33 -16.18 -7.17
C GLY A 83 14.71 -15.56 -8.42
N ASP A 84 13.58 -14.84 -8.29
CA ASP A 84 12.93 -14.17 -9.43
C ASP A 84 13.51 -12.76 -9.65
N GLU A 85 14.69 -12.71 -10.26
CA GLU A 85 15.46 -11.48 -10.51
C GLU A 85 14.68 -10.43 -11.30
N LYS A 86 13.74 -10.85 -12.15
CA LYS A 86 12.88 -9.94 -12.94
C LYS A 86 12.03 -9.04 -12.07
N ARG A 87 11.86 -9.40 -10.79
CA ARG A 87 11.02 -8.67 -9.84
C ARG A 87 11.79 -7.80 -8.84
N TYR A 88 13.12 -7.81 -8.88
CA TYR A 88 13.92 -7.03 -7.92
C TYR A 88 13.74 -5.53 -8.10
N GLU A 89 13.43 -5.08 -9.32
CA GLU A 89 13.15 -3.66 -9.60
C GLU A 89 11.98 -3.11 -8.76
N TYR A 90 10.99 -3.95 -8.39
CA TYR A 90 9.86 -3.53 -7.58
C TYR A 90 10.15 -3.49 -6.08
N LEU A 91 11.23 -4.13 -5.62
CA LEU A 91 11.59 -4.18 -4.21
C LEU A 91 12.39 -2.96 -3.78
N THR A 92 13.13 -2.37 -4.72
CA THR A 92 13.98 -1.20 -4.46
C THR A 92 13.09 -0.04 -4.01
N ASN A 93 13.32 0.45 -2.79
CA ASN A 93 12.54 1.56 -2.17
C ASN A 93 11.04 1.26 -2.05
N SER A 94 10.67 -0.02 -1.87
CA SER A 94 9.28 -0.41 -1.64
C SER A 94 8.85 -0.14 -0.20
N TYR A 95 7.71 0.54 -0.09
CA TYR A 95 6.99 0.68 1.17
C TYR A 95 6.22 -0.59 1.49
N MET A 96 6.20 -0.99 2.76
CA MET A 96 5.51 -2.21 3.20
C MET A 96 4.62 -1.96 4.41
N VAL A 97 3.56 -2.76 4.53
CA VAL A 97 2.68 -2.79 5.69
C VAL A 97 2.35 -4.24 6.03
N HIS A 98 2.27 -4.55 7.33
CA HIS A 98 1.88 -5.87 7.78
C HIS A 98 0.41 -6.15 7.44
N THR A 99 0.09 -7.37 7.03
CA THR A 99 -1.30 -7.77 6.69
C THR A 99 -2.30 -7.43 7.79
N ASP A 100 -1.98 -7.75 9.05
CA ASP A 100 -2.86 -7.44 10.18
C ASP A 100 -2.94 -5.93 10.49
N ASP A 101 -1.86 -5.17 10.28
CA ASP A 101 -1.91 -3.71 10.47
C ASP A 101 -2.81 -3.07 9.40
N ALA A 102 -2.74 -3.53 8.14
CA ALA A 102 -3.61 -3.04 7.06
C ALA A 102 -5.10 -3.33 7.35
N ILE A 103 -5.41 -4.52 7.86
CA ILE A 103 -6.78 -4.90 8.25
C ILE A 103 -7.22 -4.10 9.49
N SER A 104 -6.34 -3.96 10.48
CA SER A 104 -6.62 -3.20 11.69
C SER A 104 -6.87 -1.73 11.38
N ALA A 105 -6.13 -1.13 10.44
CA ALA A 105 -6.35 0.24 9.98
C ALA A 105 -7.71 0.41 9.32
N LEU A 106 -8.13 -0.56 8.48
CA LEU A 106 -9.45 -0.54 7.85
C LEU A 106 -10.58 -0.63 8.88
N ILE A 107 -10.47 -1.53 9.86
CA ILE A 107 -11.45 -1.66 10.96
C ILE A 107 -11.48 -0.37 11.79
N PHE A 108 -10.31 0.14 12.17
CA PHE A 108 -10.18 1.37 12.95
C PHE A 108 -10.85 2.56 12.25
N LEU A 109 -10.58 2.75 10.96
CA LEU A 109 -11.19 3.83 10.17
C LEU A 109 -12.70 3.67 10.02
N PHE A 110 -13.20 2.43 9.97
CA PHE A 110 -14.63 2.17 9.92
C PHE A 110 -15.33 2.49 11.25
N GLU A 111 -14.66 2.23 12.38
CA GLU A 111 -15.22 2.45 13.73
C GLU A 111 -15.01 3.88 14.25
N CYS A 112 -14.21 4.70 13.57
CA CYS A 112 -13.87 6.04 14.03
C CYS A 112 -14.84 7.10 13.48
N ASP A 113 -15.64 7.72 14.34
CA ASP A 113 -16.60 8.79 13.98
C ASP A 113 -15.95 10.04 13.35
N ASN A 114 -14.62 10.19 13.44
CA ASN A 114 -13.86 11.31 12.89
C ASN A 114 -13.15 10.98 11.56
N ALA A 115 -13.31 9.76 11.03
CA ALA A 115 -12.63 9.34 9.81
C ALA A 115 -13.36 9.86 8.55
N ASN A 116 -13.13 11.13 8.21
CA ASN A 116 -13.60 11.70 6.94
C ASN A 116 -12.43 11.92 5.95
N GLY A 117 -12.56 11.39 4.74
CA GLY A 117 -11.62 11.56 3.61
C GLY A 117 -10.56 10.45 3.47
N SER A 118 -9.56 10.67 2.61
CA SER A 118 -8.48 9.69 2.37
C SER A 118 -7.50 9.63 3.54
N SER A 119 -6.91 8.45 3.80
CA SER A 119 -5.75 8.24 4.69
C SER A 119 -4.73 7.33 3.99
N LYS A 120 -3.43 7.65 4.04
CA LYS A 120 -2.36 6.83 3.42
C LYS A 120 -1.51 6.15 4.51
N GLU A 121 -0.89 4.99 4.20
CA GLU A 121 -0.23 4.13 5.20
C GLU A 121 1.24 3.83 4.91
N THR A 122 2.16 3.87 5.90
CA THR A 122 3.58 3.44 5.78
C THR A 122 4.48 3.52 7.04
N LYS A 123 5.58 2.72 7.04
CA LYS A 123 6.83 2.86 7.85
C LYS A 123 8.10 2.81 6.96
N ASN A 124 9.17 3.49 7.39
CA ASN A 124 10.39 3.88 6.65
C ASN A 124 11.24 2.79 5.97
N GLY A 125 11.88 3.19 4.85
CA GLY A 125 13.09 2.61 4.26
C GLY A 125 13.88 3.69 3.50
N ASP A 126 15.19 3.78 3.72
CA ASP A 126 16.05 4.85 3.20
C ASP A 126 16.44 4.63 1.72
N GLY A 127 15.90 5.46 0.83
CA GLY A 127 16.32 5.52 -0.57
C GLY A 127 15.47 6.47 -1.40
N LYS A 128 16.13 7.30 -2.22
CA LYS A 128 15.60 8.49 -2.93
C LYS A 128 14.37 8.21 -3.82
N PHE A 129 13.17 8.25 -3.24
CA PHE A 129 11.86 8.53 -3.84
C PHE A 129 10.89 8.96 -2.72
N THR A 130 9.89 9.77 -3.06
CA THR A 130 9.00 10.47 -2.12
C THR A 130 8.37 9.58 -1.03
N GLU A 131 8.58 9.93 0.25
CA GLU A 131 8.02 9.29 1.46
C GLU A 131 6.49 9.30 1.40
N LEU A 132 5.82 8.16 1.66
CA LEU A 132 4.37 8.17 1.88
C LEU A 132 4.12 8.47 3.37
N SER A 133 3.27 9.46 3.66
CA SER A 133 2.96 9.86 5.03
C SER A 133 1.78 9.06 5.57
N SER A 134 1.95 8.48 6.76
CA SER A 134 0.87 7.90 7.58
C SER A 134 0.40 8.81 8.71
N ARG A 135 0.80 10.09 8.69
CA ARG A 135 0.52 11.04 9.77
C ARG A 135 -0.96 11.17 10.06
N LYS A 136 -1.82 11.28 9.04
CA LYS A 136 -3.26 11.42 9.28
C LYS A 136 -3.86 10.22 10.03
N LEU A 137 -3.43 9.00 9.70
CA LEU A 137 -3.88 7.82 10.42
C LEU A 137 -3.30 7.78 11.85
N LEU A 138 -2.02 8.09 12.01
CA LEU A 138 -1.39 8.13 13.34
C LEU A 138 -1.99 9.22 14.25
N ASP A 139 -2.28 10.40 13.70
CA ASP A 139 -2.89 11.53 14.39
C ASP A 139 -4.34 11.23 14.81
N SER A 140 -5.02 10.35 14.08
CA SER A 140 -6.33 9.82 14.48
C SER A 140 -6.26 8.82 15.66
N GLY A 141 -5.06 8.38 16.04
CA GLY A 141 -4.81 7.52 17.20
C GLY A 141 -4.49 6.06 16.87
N PHE A 142 -4.43 5.70 15.59
CA PHE A 142 -4.02 4.36 15.17
C PHE A 142 -2.56 4.07 15.55
N LYS A 143 -2.26 2.80 15.80
CA LYS A 143 -0.89 2.35 16.12
C LYS A 143 -0.57 1.06 15.38
N PHE A 144 0.46 1.12 14.54
CA PHE A 144 1.08 -0.06 13.94
C PHE A 144 1.69 -0.95 15.01
N LYS A 145 1.38 -2.24 14.94
CA LYS A 145 1.90 -3.24 15.87
C LYS A 145 3.13 -3.97 15.35
N TYR A 146 3.26 -4.08 14.04
CA TYR A 146 4.26 -4.95 13.43
C TYR A 146 5.38 -4.16 12.75
N GLY A 147 6.56 -4.79 12.71
CA GLY A 147 7.75 -4.33 12.00
C GLY A 147 8.06 -5.19 10.76
N VAL A 148 9.11 -4.81 10.03
CA VAL A 148 9.50 -5.50 8.78
C VAL A 148 9.85 -6.98 9.01
N ASN A 149 10.48 -7.32 10.15
CA ASN A 149 10.80 -8.71 10.48
C ASN A 149 9.53 -9.55 10.63
N ASP A 150 8.51 -9.03 11.33
CA ASP A 150 7.24 -9.74 11.51
C ASP A 150 6.56 -10.02 10.16
N MET A 151 6.64 -9.06 9.22
CA MET A 151 6.10 -9.21 7.87
C MET A 151 6.77 -10.36 7.11
N TYR A 152 8.09 -10.40 7.11
CA TYR A 152 8.86 -11.43 6.41
C TYR A 152 8.79 -12.79 7.09
N ASP A 153 8.99 -12.85 8.40
CA ASP A 153 8.94 -14.08 9.18
C ASP A 153 7.57 -14.74 9.07
N GLY A 154 6.50 -13.96 9.20
CA GLY A 154 5.13 -14.44 9.04
C GLY A 154 4.83 -14.95 7.63
N ALA A 155 5.27 -14.22 6.60
CA ALA A 155 5.12 -14.63 5.21
C ALA A 155 5.91 -15.91 4.85
N ILE A 156 7.15 -16.04 5.34
CA ILE A 156 8.00 -17.21 5.10
C ILE A 156 7.42 -18.42 5.83
N GLN A 157 6.99 -18.26 7.09
CA GLN A 157 6.44 -19.34 7.90
C GLN A 157 5.21 -19.96 7.22
N ILE A 158 4.25 -19.14 6.77
CA ILE A 158 3.05 -19.65 6.10
C ILE A 158 3.36 -20.27 4.73
N CYS A 159 4.39 -19.80 4.02
CA CYS A 159 4.84 -20.40 2.76
C CYS A 159 5.40 -21.81 2.99
N LYS A 160 6.18 -22.03 4.05
CA LYS A 160 6.68 -23.36 4.44
C LYS A 160 5.55 -24.30 4.82
N GLU A 161 4.61 -23.84 5.64
CA GLU A 161 3.43 -24.63 6.04
C GLU A 161 2.56 -25.07 4.85
N LYS A 162 2.51 -24.23 3.81
CA LYS A 162 1.77 -24.51 2.57
C LYS A 162 2.60 -25.24 1.50
N ASN A 163 3.86 -25.62 1.79
CA ASN A 163 4.80 -26.22 0.83
C ASN A 163 5.01 -25.36 -0.45
N ILE A 164 5.01 -24.03 -0.29
CA ILE A 164 5.33 -23.07 -1.35
C ILE A 164 6.84 -22.79 -1.38
N LEU A 165 7.46 -22.83 -0.19
CA LEU A 165 8.90 -22.69 0.05
C LEU A 165 9.44 -23.94 0.75
#